data_AF-A0A3N5H7V3-F1
#
_entry.id   AF-A0A3N5H7V3-F1
#
_cell.length_a   1.000
_cell.length_b   1.000
_cell.length_c   1.000
_cell.angle_alpha   90.00
_cell.angle_beta   90.00
_cell.angle_gamma   90.00
#
_symmetry.space_group_name_H-M   'P 1'
#
loop_
_entity.id
_entity.type
_entity.pdbx_description
1 polymer ?
#
loop_
_entity_poly.entity_id
_entity_poly.type
_entity_poly.pdbx_seq_one_letter_code
_entity_poly.pdbx_strand_id
1 'polypeptide(L)' 'SIYPAVALYAKRWHDRGKSGWWTLILFVPLIGFIWWLVECGFLRGTEGPNQYGPDPVA' A
#
# COMPACT_ATOMS: atom_id res chain seq x y z
N SER A 1 12.37 -13.32 8.21
CA SER A 1 13.02 -12.05 7.86
C SER A 1 11.95 -10.98 7.64
N ILE A 2 12.22 -9.70 7.93
CA ILE A 2 11.24 -8.60 7.78
C ILE A 2 11.06 -8.15 6.32
N TYR A 3 12.05 -8.46 5.47
CA TYR A 3 12.08 -8.16 4.04
C TYR A 3 10.77 -8.49 3.27
N PRO A 4 10.23 -9.72 3.31
CA PRO A 4 9.02 -10.05 2.55
C PRO A 4 7.81 -9.22 3.00
N ALA A 5 7.70 -8.88 4.29
CA ALA A 5 6.61 -8.05 4.79
C ALA A 5 6.69 -6.64 4.19
N VAL A 6 7.88 -6.02 4.22
CA VAL A 6 8.10 -4.70 3.63
C VAL A 6 7.86 -4.71 2.13
N ALA A 7 8.31 -5.75 1.42
CA ALA A 7 8.10 -5.88 -0.02
C ALA A 7 6.61 -6.02 -0.39
N LEU A 8 5.84 -6.81 0.37
CA LEU A 8 4.40 -6.97 0.17
C LEU A 8 3.65 -5.64 0.37
N TYR A 9 3.95 -4.90 1.44
CA TYR A 9 3.29 -3.62 1.68
C TYR A 9 3.73 -2.53 0.70
N ALA A 10 4.99 -2.53 0.26
CA ALA A 10 5.43 -1.64 -0.82
C ALA A 10 4.62 -1.90 -2.10
N LYS A 11 4.39 -3.17 -2.47
CA LYS A 11 3.51 -3.52 -3.59
C LYS A 11 2.07 -3.06 -3.36
N ARG A 12 1.52 -3.27 -2.15
CA ARG A 12 0.14 -2.84 -1.82
C ARG A 12 -0.04 -1.32 -1.94
N TRP A 13 0.96 -0.55 -1.53
CA TRP A 13 0.95 0.89 -1.74
C TRP A 13 1.01 1.27 -3.23
N HIS A 14 1.81 0.56 -4.02
CA HIS A 14 1.89 0.76 -5.47
C HIS A 14 0.55 0.44 -6.15
N ASP A 15 -0.15 -0.62 -5.73
CA ASP A 15 -1.51 -0.91 -6.23
C ASP A 15 -2.46 0.27 -6.00
N ARG A 16 -2.25 1.06 -4.93
CA ARG A 16 -3.02 2.26 -4.58
C ARG A 16 -2.46 3.55 -5.20
N GLY A 17 -1.49 3.46 -6.10
CA GLY A 17 -0.85 4.62 -6.74
C GLY A 17 0.04 5.46 -5.80
N LYS A 18 0.42 4.92 -4.64
CA LYS A 18 1.23 5.57 -3.61
C LYS A 18 2.63 4.94 -3.53
N SER A 19 3.62 5.71 -3.08
CA SER A 19 4.98 5.19 -2.86
C SER A 19 5.04 4.15 -1.74
N GLY A 20 5.88 3.13 -1.87
CA GLY A 20 6.12 2.14 -0.80
C GLY A 20 6.58 2.75 0.54
N TRP A 21 7.16 3.96 0.52
CA TRP A 21 7.52 4.73 1.72
C TRP A 21 6.35 5.03 2.66
N TRP A 22 5.10 4.97 2.17
CA TRP A 22 3.92 5.10 3.02
C TRP A 22 3.82 4.00 4.08
N THR A 23 4.57 2.91 3.97
CA THR A 23 4.72 1.90 5.05
C THR A 23 5.25 2.50 6.35
N LEU A 24 6.02 3.60 6.29
CA LEU A 24 6.52 4.31 7.47
C LEU A 24 5.40 4.93 8.32
N ILE A 25 4.17 5.04 7.81
CA ILE A 25 3.03 5.53 8.59
C ILE A 25 2.73 4.66 9.82
N LEU A 26 3.17 3.40 9.81
CA LEU A 26 3.08 2.49 10.96
C LEU A 26 3.87 2.98 12.17
N PHE A 27 4.82 3.90 12.00
CA PHE A 27 5.52 4.57 13.11
C PHE A 27 4.68 5.66 13.79
N VAL A 28 3.55 6.06 13.21
CA VAL A 28 2.58 6.97 13.84
C VAL A 28 1.56 6.12 14.63
N PRO A 29 1.60 6.14 15.97
CA PRO A 29 0.75 5.26 16.77
C PRO A 29 -0.73 5.62 16.62
N LEU A 30 -1.59 4.60 16.76
CA LEU A 30 -3.05 4.66 16.67
C LEU A 30 -3.56 5.11 15.29
N ILE A 31 -3.40 6.39 14.95
CA ILE A 31 -3.95 6.98 13.72
C ILE A 31 -3.27 6.38 12.49
N GLY A 32 -1.94 6.27 12.50
CA GLY A 32 -1.19 5.72 11.37
C GLY A 32 -1.52 4.25 11.12
N PHE A 33 -1.64 3.46 12.19
CA PHE A 33 -2.05 2.06 12.11
C PHE A 33 -3.48 1.90 11.56
N ILE A 34 -4.45 2.66 12.09
CA ILE A 34 -5.84 2.60 11.62
C ILE A 34 -5.92 2.99 10.15
N TRP A 35 -5.25 4.08 9.76
CA TRP A 35 -5.27 4.54 8.37
C TRP A 35 -4.62 3.53 7.42
N TRP A 36 -3.46 2.98 7.80
CA TRP A 36 -2.79 1.92 7.05
C TRP A 36 -3.69 0.69 6.87
N LEU A 37 -4.39 0.28 7.93
CA LEU A 37 -5.29 -0.87 7.92
C LEU A 37 -6.48 -0.64 6.97
N VAL A 38 -7.04 0.58 6.93
CA VAL A 38 -8.09 0.95 5.98
C VAL A 38 -7.57 0.93 4.54
N GLU A 39 -6.46 1.63 4.25
CA GLU A 39 -5.91 1.77 2.89
C GLU A 39 -5.40 0.45 2.30
N CYS A 40 -4.65 -0.33 3.07
CA CYS A 40 -4.06 -1.57 2.59
C CYS A 40 -4.99 -2.78 2.74
N GLY A 41 -5.88 -2.77 3.74
CA GLY A 41 -6.73 -3.92 4.09
C GLY A 41 -8.13 -3.91 3.49
N PHE A 42 -8.78 -2.73 3.36
CA PHE A 42 -10.18 -2.65 2.96
C PHE A 42 -10.43 -1.96 1.62
N LEU A 43 -9.55 -1.03 1.21
CA LEU A 43 -9.72 -0.30 -0.03
C LEU A 43 -9.14 -1.07 -1.24
N ARG A 44 -9.82 -0.98 -2.39
CA ARG A 44 -9.36 -1.56 -3.66
C ARG A 44 -8.14 -0.80 -4.21
N GLY A 45 -7.33 -1.42 -5.06
CA GLY A 45 -6.31 -0.72 -5.86
C GLY A 45 -6.88 0.40 -6.72
N THR A 46 -6.00 1.24 -7.27
CA THR A 46 -6.35 2.25 -8.27
C THR A 46 -6.93 1.58 -9.52
N GLU A 47 -8.05 2.10 -10.02
CA GLU A 47 -8.65 1.62 -11.27
C GLU A 47 -7.85 2.10 -12.48
N GLY A 48 -7.52 1.18 -13.37
CA GLY A 48 -6.74 1.49 -14.57
C GLY A 48 -5.24 1.68 -14.30
N PRO A 49 -4.46 2.01 -15.33
CA PRO A 49 -3.00 2.08 -15.22
C PRO A 49 -2.56 3.19 -14.26
N ASN A 50 -1.52 2.91 -13.49
CA ASN A 50 -0.87 3.88 -12.62
C ASN A 50 0.64 3.94 -12.91
N GLN A 51 1.37 4.82 -12.21
CA GLN A 51 2.82 5.00 -12.38
C GLN A 51 3.68 3.74 -12.12
N TYR A 52 3.09 2.70 -11.52
CA TYR A 52 3.72 1.43 -11.19
C TYR A 52 3.34 0.29 -12.14
N GLY A 53 2.45 0.53 -13.11
CA GLY A 53 2.10 -0.44 -14.15
C GLY A 53 0.62 -0.47 -14.51
N PRO A 54 0.23 -1.38 -15.41
CA PRO A 54 -1.16 -1.62 -15.78
C PRO A 54 -1.94 -2.28 -14.63
N ASP A 55 -3.25 -2.06 -14.61
CA ASP A 55 -4.17 -2.73 -13.69
C ASP A 55 -4.25 -4.22 -14.02
N PRO A 56 -3.98 -5.14 -13.07
CA PRO A 56 -4.00 -6.58 -13.32
C PRO A 56 -5.40 -7.15 -13.61
N VAL A 57 -6.47 -6.41 -13.32
CA VAL A 57 -7.86 -6.84 -13.55
C VAL A 57 -8.58 -6.05 -14.65
N ALA A 58 -7.87 -5.17 -15.37
CA ALA A 58 -8.40 -4.46 -16.54
C ALA A 58 -8.57 -5.35 -17.77
#